data_AF-A0ABD0RNM2-F1
#
_entry.id   AF-A0ABD0RNM2-F1
#
_cell.length_a   1.000
_cell.length_b   1.000
_cell.length_c   1.000
_cell.angle_alpha   90.00
_cell.angle_beta   90.00
_cell.angle_gamma   90.00
#
_symmetry.space_group_name_H-M   'P 1'
#
loop_
_entity.id
_entity.type
_entity.pdbx_description
1 polymer ?
#
loop_
_entity_poly.entity_id
_entity_poly.type
_entity_poly.pdbx_seq_one_letter_code
_entity_poly.pdbx_strand_id
1 'polypeptide(L)' 'STILVVSHDRNFLNAVVTDIIHLHSQRLESYRGDYENFIKTKEDRLKNQQR' A
#
# COMPACT_ATOMS: atom_id res chain seq x y z
N SER A 1 -10.56 13.17 -12.80
CA SER A 1 -11.36 12.00 -12.43
C SER A 1 -10.58 11.17 -11.43
N THR A 2 -11.23 10.67 -10.38
CA THR A 2 -10.60 9.84 -9.34
C THR A 2 -11.33 8.51 -9.27
N ILE A 3 -10.58 7.42 -9.20
CA ILE A 3 -11.13 6.06 -9.14
C ILE A 3 -10.63 5.41 -7.86
N LEU A 4 -11.55 4.82 -7.10
CA LEU A 4 -11.23 3.98 -5.96
C LEU A 4 -11.40 2.52 -6.39
N VAL A 5 -10.35 1.72 -6.22
CA VAL A 5 -10.38 0.29 -6.59
C VAL A 5 -9.96 -0.55 -5.40
N VAL A 6 -10.71 -1.62 -5.15
CA VAL A 6 -10.39 -2.65 -4.15
C VAL A 6 -10.20 -3.96 -4.89
N SER A 7 -9.00 -4.54 -4.76
CA SER A 7 -8.66 -5.82 -5.38
C SER A 7 -7.67 -6.57 -4.50
N HIS A 8 -7.63 -7.88 -4.67
CA HIS A 8 -6.59 -8.75 -4.11
C HIS A 8 -5.53 -9.14 -5.15
N ASP A 9 -5.72 -8.80 -6.42
CA ASP A 9 -4.74 -9.04 -7.49
C ASP A 9 -3.64 -7.98 -7.47
N ARG A 10 -2.43 -8.42 -7.15
CA ARG A 10 -1.25 -7.56 -7.02
C ARG A 10 -0.80 -6.96 -8.35
N ASN A 11 -0.87 -7.72 -9.44
CA ASN A 11 -0.42 -7.26 -10.75
C ASN A 11 -1.35 -6.16 -11.28
N PHE A 12 -2.65 -6.35 -11.08
CA PHE A 12 -3.65 -5.33 -11.41
C PHE A 12 -3.44 -4.05 -10.58
N LEU A 13 -3.28 -4.19 -9.25
CA LEU A 13 -3.04 -3.03 -8.39
C LEU A 13 -1.78 -2.29 -8.81
N ASN A 14 -0.68 -3.01 -9.02
CA ASN A 14 0.60 -2.40 -9.41
C ASN A 14 0.53 -1.63 -10.73
N ALA A 15 -0.34 -2.03 -11.66
CA ALA A 15 -0.47 -1.38 -12.95
C ALA A 15 -1.35 -0.11 -12.94
N VAL A 16 -2.27 0.02 -11.97
CA VAL A 16 -3.36 1.01 -12.03
C VAL A 16 -3.33 2.00 -10.87
N VAL A 17 -2.85 1.61 -9.68
CA VAL A 17 -2.93 2.48 -8.49
C VAL A 17 -1.76 3.46 -8.42
N THR A 18 -2.06 4.69 -8.00
CA THR A 18 -1.04 5.73 -7.74
C THR A 18 -0.78 5.92 -6.24
N ASP A 19 -1.74 5.48 -5.42
CA ASP A 19 -1.76 5.64 -3.98
C ASP A 19 -2.47 4.43 -3.36
N ILE A 20 -1.99 3.97 -2.21
CA ILE A 20 -2.53 2.83 -1.48
C ILE A 20 -2.98 3.27 -0.10
N ILE A 21 -4.22 2.93 0.25
CA ILE A 21 -4.74 3.06 1.61
C ILE A 21 -4.73 1.68 2.23
N HIS A 22 -3.85 1.47 3.20
CA HIS A 22 -3.72 0.22 3.93
C HIS A 22 -4.53 0.30 5.23
N LEU A 23 -5.59 -0.52 5.30
CA LEU A 23 -6.37 -0.72 6.51
C LEU A 23 -5.75 -1.84 7.34
N HIS A 24 -5.22 -1.51 8.51
CA HIS A 24 -4.66 -2.49 9.43
C HIS A 24 -4.90 -2.08 10.89
N SER A 25 -5.29 -3.02 11.75
CA SER A 25 -5.54 -2.78 13.18
C SER A 25 -6.47 -1.58 13.43
N GLN A 26 -7.55 -1.49 12.65
CA GLN A 26 -8.53 -0.39 12.70
C GLN A 26 -7.95 1.00 12.39
N ARG A 27 -6.76 1.07 11.79
CA ARG A 27 -6.11 2.30 11.34
C ARG A 27 -5.94 2.29 9.83
N LEU A 28 -6.14 3.46 9.23
CA LEU A 28 -5.88 3.70 7.81
C LEU A 28 -4.53 4.40 7.69
N GLU A 29 -3.62 3.80 6.93
CA GLU A 29 -2.34 4.40 6.59
C GLU A 29 -2.25 4.57 5.07
N SER A 30 -1.94 5.79 4.63
CA SER A 30 -1.77 6.10 3.22
C SER A 30 -0.31 5.98 2.81
N TYR A 31 -0.09 5.37 1.65
CA TYR A 31 1.20 5.18 1.02
C TYR A 31 1.12 5.73 -0.40
N ARG A 32 2.12 6.50 -0.80
CA ARG A 32 2.21 7.05 -2.14
C ARG A 32 3.04 6.13 -3.03
N GLY A 33 2.56 5.87 -4.24
CA GLY A 33 3.18 4.97 -5.19
C GLY A 33 2.36 3.72 -5.46
N ASP A 34 2.95 2.84 -6.26
CA ASP A 34 2.38 1.55 -6.65
C ASP A 34 2.43 0.51 -5.52
N TYR A 35 1.99 -0.72 -5.84
CA TYR A 35 1.91 -1.82 -4.89
C TYR A 35 3.29 -2.28 -4.39
N GLU A 36 4.29 -2.36 -5.27
CA GLU A 36 5.65 -2.74 -4.93
C GLU A 36 6.28 -1.76 -3.91
N ASN A 37 6.12 -0.45 -4.15
CA ASN A 37 6.61 0.59 -3.24
C ASN A 37 5.94 0.53 -1.86
N PHE A 38 4.63 0.24 -1.83
CA PHE A 38 3.90 0.01 -0.58
C PHE A 38 4.50 -1.14 0.23
N ILE A 39 4.74 -2.31 -0.40
CA ILE A 39 5.29 -3.49 0.28
C ILE A 39 6.67 -3.19 0.84
N LYS A 40 7.56 -2.60 0.03
CA LYS A 40 8.91 -2.23 0.46
C LYS A 40 8.89 -1.27 1.65
N THR A 41 8.09 -0.21 1.55
CA THR A 41 7.96 0.79 2.63
C THR A 41 7.41 0.17 3.91
N LYS A 42 6.45 -0.76 3.78
CA LYS A 42 5.87 -1.49 4.92
C LYS A 42 6.92 -2.37 5.59
N GLU A 43 7.71 -3.13 4.83
CA GLU A 43 8.78 -3.97 5.37
C GLU A 43 9.86 -3.15 6.08
N ASP A 44 10.28 -2.03 5.49
CA ASP A 44 11.28 -1.15 6.09
C ASP A 44 10.77 -0.53 7.40
N ARG A 45 9.49 -0.14 7.47
CA ARG A 45 8.86 0.31 8.72
C ARG A 45 8.84 -0.78 9.77
N LEU A 46 8.45 -2.00 9.42
CA LEU A 46 8.42 -3.13 10.36
C LEU A 46 9.81 -3.44 10.91
N LYS A 47 10.85 -3.42 10.07
CA LYS A 47 12.25 -3.61 10.49
C LYS A 47 12.71 -2.50 11.43
N ASN A 48 12.36 -1.25 11.14
CA ASN A 48 12.74 -0.11 11.98
C ASN A 48 12.02 -0.10 13.34
N GLN A 49 10.82 -0.67 13.44
CA GLN A 49 10.09 -0.80 14.71
C GLN A 49 10.61 -1.91 15.63
N GLN A 50 11.38 -2.87 15.09
CA GLN A 50 11.95 -4.00 15.85
C GLN A 50 13.33 -3.68 16.44
N ARG A 51 13.89 -2.50 16.15
CA ARG A 51 15.16 -2.00 16.69
C ARG A 51 14.90 -1.05 17.85
#